data_AF-A0A9P4LFH3-F1
#
_entry.id   AF-A0A9P4LFH3-F1
#
_cell.length_a   1.000
_cell.length_b   1.000
_cell.length_c   1.000
_cell.angle_alpha   90.00
_cell.angle_beta   90.00
_cell.angle_gamma   90.00
#
_symmetry.space_group_name_H-M   'P 1'
#
loop_
_entity.id
_entity.type
_entity.pdbx_description
1 polymer ?
#
loop_
_entity_poly.entity_id
_entity_poly.type
_entity_poly.pdbx_seq_one_letter_code
_entity_poly.pdbx_strand_id
1 'polypeptide(L)'
;MSGSEISNVEGNEATMTPVQDGRPGFAHEVEERIKNTHEDRSPISTSTSKKHSISKPSKATAISTNAVSHDLSYDNRLPYRQGSPLLPVLPVITSREQVPKALSKHSAHVHEFRSILATHKVITHELEAVHRFNTGTSIGKATLTLCVQSDVSCSEQWERAIHALRIYILEQALALAVEIIDRRIFKGLLTLPILSYDPINSFLQRRKHGIIKALDASGEEWTSLEFFYRGTGPTRQDCKVTVLIGVPEPNRRVWWEVMLPILMEKVGGRAEVEICWRRAVKF
;
A
#
# COMPACT_ATOMS: atom_id res chain seq x y z
N MET A 1 30.26 50.91 -59.59
CA MET A 1 29.93 49.47 -59.55
C MET A 1 31.13 48.77 -58.94
N SER A 2 31.04 48.46 -57.65
CA SER A 2 32.12 47.95 -56.82
C SER A 2 31.64 46.66 -56.18
N GLY A 3 32.36 45.58 -56.42
CA GLY A 3 32.06 44.25 -55.92
C GLY A 3 32.24 44.12 -54.42
N SER A 4 31.50 43.19 -53.83
CA SER A 4 31.71 42.68 -52.49
C SER A 4 31.80 41.15 -52.58
N GLU A 5 32.95 40.63 -52.17
CA GLU A 5 33.24 39.21 -51.99
C GLU A 5 32.62 38.74 -50.66
N ILE A 6 31.94 37.60 -50.69
CA ILE A 6 31.42 36.91 -49.52
C ILE A 6 32.27 35.66 -49.32
N SER A 7 32.99 35.61 -48.20
CA SER A 7 33.71 34.42 -47.74
C SER A 7 32.79 33.54 -46.89
N ASN A 8 32.68 32.27 -47.27
CA ASN A 8 32.04 31.22 -46.47
C ASN A 8 33.07 30.62 -45.51
N VAL A 9 32.74 30.58 -44.22
CA VAL A 9 33.49 29.87 -43.19
C VAL A 9 32.71 28.61 -42.83
N GLU A 10 33.31 27.45 -43.12
CA GLU A 10 32.83 26.13 -42.74
C GLU A 10 33.00 25.91 -41.22
N GLY A 11 31.91 25.52 -40.56
CA GLY A 11 31.88 25.19 -39.14
C GLY A 11 32.08 23.70 -38.92
N ASN A 12 33.11 23.36 -38.13
CA ASN A 12 33.51 22.01 -37.72
C ASN A 12 32.38 21.21 -37.04
N GLU A 13 32.20 19.97 -37.51
CA GLU A 13 31.46 18.92 -36.81
C GLU A 13 32.31 18.35 -35.67
N ALA A 14 31.82 18.45 -34.43
CA ALA A 14 32.40 17.79 -33.27
C ALA A 14 31.72 16.43 -33.04
N THR A 15 32.48 15.37 -33.26
CA THR A 15 32.09 13.97 -33.04
C THR A 15 32.02 13.69 -31.54
N MET A 16 30.82 13.45 -30.99
CA MET A 16 30.64 12.99 -29.61
C MET A 16 30.94 11.48 -29.52
N THR A 17 31.95 11.12 -28.73
CA THR A 17 32.20 9.75 -28.28
C THR A 17 31.28 9.38 -27.11
N PRO A 18 30.79 8.13 -27.03
CA PRO A 18 29.95 7.69 -25.93
C PRO A 18 30.81 7.31 -24.72
N VAL A 19 30.54 7.97 -23.59
CA VAL A 19 31.08 7.63 -22.28
C VAL A 19 30.42 6.34 -21.77
N GLN A 20 31.19 5.27 -21.68
CA GLN A 20 30.84 4.05 -20.96
C GLN A 20 31.19 4.22 -19.48
N ASP A 21 30.20 4.57 -18.66
CA ASP A 21 30.34 4.48 -17.21
C ASP A 21 29.82 3.14 -16.70
N GLY A 22 30.78 2.27 -16.38
CA GLY A 22 30.56 1.02 -15.67
C GLY A 22 30.08 1.27 -14.24
N ARG A 23 28.90 0.76 -13.92
CA ARG A 23 28.47 0.57 -12.53
C ARG A 23 28.86 -0.84 -12.07
N PRO A 24 29.64 -0.99 -10.99
CA PRO A 24 29.82 -2.29 -10.35
C PRO A 24 28.51 -2.68 -9.65
N GLY A 25 28.01 -3.86 -9.99
CA GLY A 25 26.90 -4.50 -9.31
C GLY A 25 27.31 -4.93 -7.91
N PHE A 26 26.53 -4.54 -6.91
CA PHE A 26 26.55 -5.16 -5.59
C PHE A 26 25.46 -6.23 -5.55
N ALA A 27 25.87 -7.48 -5.78
CA ALA A 27 25.14 -8.69 -5.47
C ALA A 27 26.07 -9.61 -4.67
N HIS A 28 25.47 -10.49 -3.86
CA HIS A 28 26.06 -11.34 -2.80
C HIS A 28 26.26 -10.58 -1.47
N GLU A 29 25.91 -11.10 -0.30
CA GLU A 29 25.77 -12.49 0.15
C GLU A 29 25.19 -12.45 1.56
N VAL A 30 24.18 -13.26 1.90
CA VAL A 30 24.06 -13.83 3.26
C VAL A 30 23.54 -15.25 3.10
N GLU A 31 24.43 -16.19 3.35
CA GLU A 31 24.22 -17.63 3.38
C GLU A 31 23.28 -18.10 4.49
N GLU A 32 22.67 -19.24 4.19
CA GLU A 32 22.01 -20.15 5.09
C GLU A 32 22.89 -20.58 6.28
N ARG A 33 22.26 -20.73 7.45
CA ARG A 33 22.46 -21.87 8.36
C ARG A 33 21.47 -21.77 9.52
N ILE A 34 20.65 -22.80 9.70
CA ILE A 34 20.52 -23.54 10.97
C ILE A 34 19.93 -24.91 10.64
N LYS A 35 20.68 -25.94 11.00
CA LYS A 35 20.32 -27.36 10.93
C LYS A 35 19.41 -27.73 12.10
N ASN A 36 18.45 -28.59 11.77
CA ASN A 36 17.86 -29.69 12.56
C ASN A 36 18.27 -29.82 14.03
N THR A 37 17.27 -29.89 14.89
CA THR A 37 17.30 -30.79 16.05
C THR A 37 16.03 -31.62 16.08
N HIS A 38 16.27 -32.91 16.27
CA HIS A 38 15.36 -34.04 16.27
C HIS A 38 14.94 -34.33 17.73
N GLU A 39 13.84 -35.09 17.88
CA GLU A 39 13.38 -35.77 19.10
C GLU A 39 12.67 -34.85 20.12
N ASP A 40 11.47 -35.15 20.63
CA ASP A 40 11.19 -36.41 21.32
C ASP A 40 9.69 -36.74 21.42
N ARG A 41 9.44 -38.02 21.69
CA ARG A 41 8.18 -38.76 21.75
C ARG A 41 7.27 -38.31 22.90
N SER A 42 5.96 -38.45 22.71
CA SER A 42 5.10 -39.24 23.63
C SER A 42 3.68 -39.49 23.10
N PRO A 43 2.99 -40.55 23.59
CA PRO A 43 1.88 -41.18 22.88
C PRO A 43 0.52 -41.14 23.63
N ILE A 44 -0.54 -41.53 22.90
CA ILE A 44 -1.81 -42.14 23.34
C ILE A 44 -2.78 -41.31 24.20
N SER A 45 -4.01 -41.12 23.68
CA SER A 45 -5.24 -41.44 24.42
C SER A 45 -6.42 -41.64 23.46
N THR A 46 -6.80 -42.91 23.32
CA THR A 46 -8.06 -43.41 22.77
C THR A 46 -9.24 -43.23 23.72
N SER A 47 -10.45 -43.49 23.20
CA SER A 47 -11.78 -43.56 23.86
C SER A 47 -12.59 -42.26 23.74
N THR A 48 -13.89 -42.24 23.46
CA THR A 48 -14.93 -43.28 23.54
C THR A 48 -16.09 -42.94 22.60
N SER A 49 -16.68 -43.98 22.02
CA SER A 49 -17.98 -43.94 21.35
C SER A 49 -19.12 -43.61 22.33
N LYS A 50 -20.02 -42.71 21.96
CA LYS A 50 -21.40 -42.70 22.48
C LYS A 50 -22.39 -42.53 21.33
N LYS A 51 -23.07 -43.63 21.01
CA LYS A 51 -24.35 -43.68 20.30
C LYS A 51 -25.42 -43.13 21.24
N HIS A 52 -26.23 -42.18 20.78
CA HIS A 52 -27.58 -42.00 21.33
C HIS A 52 -28.53 -41.42 20.28
N SER A 53 -29.48 -42.29 19.89
CA SER A 53 -30.93 -42.05 19.77
C SER A 53 -31.49 -40.92 18.89
N ILE A 54 -32.14 -41.39 17.84
CA ILE A 54 -33.25 -40.82 17.06
C ILE A 54 -34.42 -40.39 17.97
N SER A 55 -34.98 -39.18 17.79
CA SER A 55 -36.41 -38.96 17.47
C SER A 55 -36.89 -37.49 17.47
N LYS A 56 -37.43 -37.05 16.31
CA LYS A 56 -38.61 -36.18 16.04
C LYS A 56 -38.62 -34.70 16.56
N PRO A 57 -39.57 -33.85 16.10
CA PRO A 57 -39.76 -33.34 14.75
C PRO A 57 -39.69 -31.79 14.69
N SER A 58 -39.49 -31.30 13.47
CA SER A 58 -39.49 -29.92 12.99
C SER A 58 -40.26 -28.88 13.81
N LYS A 59 -39.52 -27.95 14.42
CA LYS A 59 -39.95 -26.55 14.54
C LYS A 59 -39.18 -25.75 13.50
N ALA A 60 -39.93 -25.08 12.61
CA ALA A 60 -39.41 -24.15 11.62
C ALA A 60 -38.56 -23.11 12.35
N THR A 61 -37.25 -23.33 12.31
CA THR A 61 -36.27 -22.36 12.78
C THR A 61 -36.28 -21.31 11.70
N ALA A 62 -36.91 -20.17 12.01
CA ALA A 62 -36.76 -18.96 11.23
C ALA A 62 -35.26 -18.77 11.05
N ILE A 63 -34.78 -18.97 9.84
CA ILE A 63 -33.42 -18.63 9.44
C ILE A 63 -33.36 -17.13 9.69
N SER A 64 -32.82 -16.78 10.85
CA SER A 64 -32.38 -15.44 11.14
C SER A 64 -31.34 -15.17 10.07
N THR A 65 -31.79 -14.50 9.01
CA THR A 65 -30.93 -13.75 8.12
C THR A 65 -30.30 -12.70 9.02
N ASN A 66 -29.26 -13.12 9.74
CA ASN A 66 -28.24 -12.25 10.25
C ASN A 66 -27.77 -11.52 9.00
N ALA A 67 -28.36 -10.34 8.79
CA ALA A 67 -27.85 -9.36 7.88
C ALA A 67 -26.43 -9.11 8.40
N VAL A 68 -25.48 -9.86 7.83
CA VAL A 68 -24.08 -9.51 7.89
C VAL A 68 -24.11 -8.10 7.36
N SER A 69 -24.01 -7.12 8.26
CA SER A 69 -23.78 -5.74 7.91
C SER A 69 -22.42 -5.78 7.25
N HIS A 70 -22.43 -6.08 5.94
CA HIS A 70 -21.25 -6.10 5.11
C HIS A 70 -20.71 -4.69 5.24
N ASP A 71 -19.65 -4.56 6.02
CA ASP A 71 -19.02 -3.31 6.29
C ASP A 71 -18.45 -2.84 4.95
N LEU A 72 -19.26 -2.07 4.23
CA LEU A 72 -18.91 -1.35 3.01
C LEU A 72 -18.03 -0.14 3.38
N SER A 73 -17.20 -0.29 4.42
CA SER A 73 -16.21 0.67 4.84
C SER A 73 -15.29 0.94 3.66
N TYR A 74 -15.39 2.17 3.18
CA TYR A 74 -14.62 2.70 2.08
C TYR A 74 -13.38 3.38 2.64
N ASP A 75 -12.21 2.92 2.21
CA ASP A 75 -10.94 3.49 2.60
C ASP A 75 -10.50 4.52 1.56
N ASN A 76 -10.55 5.79 1.95
CA ASN A 76 -10.13 6.93 1.15
C ASN A 76 -9.06 7.79 1.85
N ARG A 77 -8.38 7.21 2.85
CA ARG A 77 -7.40 7.94 3.67
C ARG A 77 -6.23 8.49 2.86
N LEU A 78 -5.96 7.92 1.68
CA LEU A 78 -4.90 8.33 0.78
C LEU A 78 -5.48 8.71 -0.60
N PRO A 79 -5.19 9.91 -1.14
CA PRO A 79 -5.80 10.35 -2.39
C PRO A 79 -5.36 9.52 -3.61
N TYR A 80 -4.18 8.92 -3.54
CA TYR A 80 -3.60 8.09 -4.59
C TYR A 80 -3.89 6.58 -4.43
N ARG A 81 -4.68 6.21 -3.41
CA ARG A 81 -4.98 4.81 -3.07
C ARG A 81 -6.29 4.69 -2.31
N GLN A 82 -7.26 4.00 -2.90
CA GLN A 82 -8.58 3.78 -2.31
C GLN A 82 -8.93 2.31 -2.29
N GLY A 83 -9.87 1.90 -1.43
CA GLY A 83 -10.27 0.50 -1.39
C GLY A 83 -11.42 0.17 -0.45
N SER A 84 -11.68 -1.13 -0.31
CA SER A 84 -12.62 -1.68 0.66
C SER A 84 -12.34 -3.17 0.94
N PRO A 85 -12.40 -3.64 2.20
CA PRO A 85 -12.62 -2.86 3.43
C PRO A 85 -11.37 -2.00 3.76
N LEU A 86 -11.25 -1.53 5.00
CA LEU A 86 -10.08 -0.78 5.48
C LEU A 86 -8.77 -1.51 5.11
N LEU A 87 -7.91 -0.86 4.31
CA LEU A 87 -6.71 -1.46 3.77
C LEU A 87 -5.55 -1.41 4.78
N PRO A 88 -4.54 -2.30 4.67
CA PRO A 88 -3.29 -2.15 5.41
C PRO A 88 -2.59 -0.85 5.00
N VAL A 89 -2.11 -0.06 5.97
CA VAL A 89 -1.43 1.23 5.71
C VAL A 89 -0.07 0.98 5.06
N LEU A 90 0.37 1.87 4.18
CA LEU A 90 1.68 1.77 3.52
C LEU A 90 2.84 1.92 4.54
N PRO A 91 4.04 1.36 4.27
CA PRO A 91 4.35 0.47 3.15
C PRO A 91 3.79 -0.95 3.37
N VAL A 92 3.44 -1.61 2.27
CA VAL A 92 2.96 -2.99 2.28
C VAL A 92 3.80 -3.84 1.33
N ILE A 93 3.95 -5.12 1.67
CA ILE A 93 4.55 -6.15 0.84
C ILE A 93 3.48 -6.67 -0.12
N THR A 94 3.86 -6.87 -1.38
CA THR A 94 3.05 -7.57 -2.38
C THR A 94 3.61 -8.97 -2.59
N SER A 95 2.82 -10.01 -2.33
CA SER A 95 3.16 -11.40 -2.68
C SER A 95 2.16 -11.97 -3.67
N ARG A 96 2.67 -12.74 -4.64
CA ARG A 96 1.88 -13.48 -5.65
C ARG A 96 1.77 -14.96 -5.32
N GLU A 97 2.34 -15.38 -4.21
CA GLU A 97 2.30 -16.76 -3.74
C GLU A 97 0.91 -17.10 -3.21
N GLN A 98 0.51 -18.38 -3.31
CA GLN A 98 -0.73 -18.90 -2.69
C GLN A 98 -2.03 -18.23 -3.15
N VAL A 99 -2.00 -17.50 -4.27
CA VAL A 99 -3.21 -16.92 -4.88
C VAL A 99 -4.07 -18.07 -5.45
N PRO A 100 -5.36 -18.16 -5.08
CA PRO A 100 -6.25 -19.21 -5.58
C PRO A 100 -6.34 -19.22 -7.11
N LYS A 101 -6.31 -20.41 -7.73
CA LYS A 101 -6.42 -20.58 -9.20
C LYS A 101 -7.69 -19.96 -9.79
N ALA A 102 -8.78 -19.93 -9.00
CA ALA A 102 -10.04 -19.27 -9.36
C ALA A 102 -9.88 -17.76 -9.62
N LEU A 103 -8.79 -17.13 -9.14
CA LEU A 103 -8.47 -15.72 -9.32
C LEU A 103 -7.27 -15.51 -10.26
N SER A 104 -6.89 -16.54 -11.02
CA SER A 104 -5.85 -16.42 -12.04
C SER A 104 -6.23 -15.41 -13.13
N LYS A 105 -5.23 -14.89 -13.85
CA LYS A 105 -5.36 -13.85 -14.88
C LYS A 105 -6.41 -14.15 -15.98
N HIS A 106 -6.70 -15.44 -16.20
CA HIS A 106 -7.64 -15.95 -17.22
C HIS A 106 -8.95 -16.48 -16.62
N SER A 107 -9.20 -16.25 -15.33
CA SER A 107 -10.45 -16.68 -14.68
C SER A 107 -11.64 -15.84 -15.11
N ALA A 108 -12.84 -16.42 -15.05
CA ALA A 108 -14.09 -15.72 -15.30
C ALA A 108 -14.28 -14.50 -14.37
N HIS A 109 -13.86 -14.62 -13.10
CA HIS A 109 -13.90 -13.51 -12.15
C HIS A 109 -13.06 -12.32 -12.62
N VAL A 110 -11.86 -12.57 -13.13
CA VAL A 110 -10.98 -11.51 -13.63
C VAL A 110 -11.56 -10.82 -14.88
N HIS A 111 -12.29 -11.55 -15.73
CA HIS A 111 -13.04 -10.94 -16.83
C HIS A 111 -14.16 -10.03 -16.31
N GLU A 112 -14.91 -10.47 -15.30
CA GLU A 112 -15.99 -9.68 -14.72
C GLU A 112 -15.46 -8.42 -14.01
N PHE A 113 -14.34 -8.52 -13.28
CA PHE A 113 -13.71 -7.34 -12.67
C PHE A 113 -13.35 -6.28 -13.72
N ARG A 114 -12.80 -6.69 -14.87
CA ARG A 114 -12.50 -5.77 -15.98
C ARG A 114 -13.77 -5.13 -16.56
N SER A 115 -14.85 -5.92 -16.69
CA SER A 115 -16.15 -5.43 -17.15
C SER A 115 -16.70 -4.34 -16.22
N ILE A 116 -16.65 -4.58 -14.90
CA ILE A 116 -17.09 -3.63 -13.89
C ILE A 116 -16.26 -2.34 -13.95
N LEU A 117 -14.93 -2.44 -14.05
CA LEU A 117 -14.04 -1.28 -14.14
C LEU A 117 -14.27 -0.47 -15.41
N ALA A 118 -14.49 -1.13 -16.55
CA ALA A 118 -14.79 -0.47 -17.82
C ALA A 118 -16.13 0.27 -17.77
N THR A 119 -17.17 -0.34 -17.19
CA THR A 119 -18.49 0.30 -16.97
C THR A 119 -18.37 1.60 -16.17
N HIS A 120 -17.48 1.62 -15.17
CA HIS A 120 -17.23 2.79 -14.33
C HIS A 120 -16.15 3.73 -14.88
N LYS A 121 -15.66 3.49 -16.09
CA LYS A 121 -14.64 4.32 -16.77
C LYS A 121 -13.32 4.44 -16.00
N VAL A 122 -12.94 3.42 -15.23
CA VAL A 122 -11.65 3.39 -14.54
C VAL A 122 -10.56 2.95 -15.52
N ILE A 123 -9.56 3.80 -15.73
CA ILE A 123 -8.38 3.45 -16.53
C ILE A 123 -7.63 2.34 -15.79
N THR A 124 -7.46 1.18 -16.44
CA THR A 124 -6.83 0.00 -15.82
C THR A 124 -5.55 -0.37 -16.57
N HIS A 125 -4.39 -0.19 -15.92
CA HIS A 125 -3.08 -0.58 -16.46
C HIS A 125 -2.74 -2.02 -16.13
N GLU A 126 -3.00 -2.42 -14.89
CA GLU A 126 -2.80 -3.77 -14.40
C GLU A 126 -3.93 -4.15 -13.44
N LEU A 127 -4.32 -5.42 -13.50
CA LEU A 127 -5.33 -6.00 -12.62
C LEU A 127 -4.91 -7.42 -12.25
N GLU A 128 -4.70 -7.64 -10.96
CA GLU A 128 -4.28 -8.94 -10.41
C GLU A 128 -4.80 -9.16 -8.99
N ALA A 129 -5.03 -10.42 -8.62
CA ALA A 129 -5.25 -10.81 -7.24
C ALA A 129 -3.90 -11.13 -6.60
N VAL A 130 -3.59 -10.46 -5.50
CA VAL A 130 -2.29 -10.55 -4.80
C VAL A 130 -2.49 -10.45 -3.31
N HIS A 131 -1.52 -10.90 -2.52
CA HIS A 131 -1.49 -10.64 -1.09
C HIS A 131 -0.85 -9.28 -0.80
N ARG A 132 -1.54 -8.42 -0.05
CA ARG A 132 -1.07 -7.09 0.38
C ARG A 132 -1.08 -7.04 1.91
N PHE A 133 0.09 -6.90 2.53
CA PHE A 133 0.21 -6.99 3.99
C PHE A 133 1.43 -6.22 4.52
N ASN A 134 1.39 -5.80 5.78
CA ASN A 134 2.54 -5.19 6.45
C ASN A 134 3.60 -6.23 6.83
N THR A 135 4.85 -5.81 7.03
CA THR A 135 5.93 -6.76 7.34
C THR A 135 5.66 -7.49 8.66
N GLY A 136 5.89 -8.80 8.70
CA GLY A 136 5.61 -9.62 9.88
C GLY A 136 4.16 -10.13 9.98
N THR A 137 3.26 -9.69 9.11
CA THR A 137 1.92 -10.28 8.97
C THR A 137 1.99 -11.57 8.14
N SER A 138 1.34 -12.63 8.60
CA SER A 138 1.23 -13.89 7.85
C SER A 138 0.31 -13.76 6.64
N ILE A 139 0.70 -14.38 5.52
CA ILE A 139 -0.15 -14.51 4.32
C ILE A 139 -1.38 -15.36 4.65
N GLY A 140 -2.56 -14.91 4.21
CA GLY A 140 -3.83 -15.62 4.39
C GLY A 140 -5.00 -14.92 3.71
N LYS A 141 -6.22 -15.43 3.90
CA LYS A 141 -7.44 -14.89 3.25
C LYS A 141 -7.65 -13.40 3.50
N ALA A 142 -7.36 -12.92 4.72
CA ALA A 142 -7.51 -11.50 5.08
C ALA A 142 -6.53 -10.56 4.36
N THR A 143 -5.45 -11.10 3.80
CA THR A 143 -4.44 -10.32 3.05
C THR A 143 -4.66 -10.35 1.55
N LEU A 144 -5.60 -11.17 1.06
CA LEU A 144 -5.84 -11.35 -0.36
C LEU A 144 -6.63 -10.15 -0.90
N THR A 145 -6.08 -9.48 -1.91
CA THR A 145 -6.56 -8.20 -2.43
C THR A 145 -6.61 -8.23 -3.95
N LEU A 146 -7.74 -7.83 -4.54
CA LEU A 146 -7.83 -7.45 -5.93
C LEU A 146 -7.17 -6.08 -6.09
N CYS A 147 -5.99 -6.05 -6.68
CA CYS A 147 -5.25 -4.81 -6.92
C CYS A 147 -5.46 -4.33 -8.35
N VAL A 148 -5.89 -3.08 -8.48
CA VAL A 148 -6.10 -2.36 -9.74
C VAL A 148 -5.13 -1.20 -9.79
N GLN A 149 -4.22 -1.22 -10.75
CA GLN A 149 -3.32 -0.09 -11.00
C GLN A 149 -3.99 0.86 -11.99
N SER A 150 -4.23 2.09 -11.56
CA SER A 150 -4.95 3.13 -12.31
C SER A 150 -4.14 4.44 -12.34
N ASP A 151 -4.67 5.47 -12.97
CA ASP A 151 -4.10 6.83 -12.92
C ASP A 151 -4.90 7.68 -11.92
N VAL A 152 -4.24 8.38 -10.99
CA VAL A 152 -4.95 9.22 -10.00
C VAL A 152 -5.83 10.31 -10.61
N SER A 153 -5.60 10.68 -11.87
CA SER A 153 -6.43 11.64 -12.61
C SER A 153 -7.85 11.16 -12.90
N CYS A 154 -8.16 9.88 -12.63
CA CYS A 154 -9.51 9.30 -12.70
C CYS A 154 -9.99 8.76 -11.33
N SER A 155 -9.46 9.33 -10.24
CA SER A 155 -9.76 8.89 -8.87
C SER A 155 -11.21 9.18 -8.45
N GLU A 156 -11.88 10.11 -9.12
CA GLU A 156 -13.30 10.40 -8.90
C GLU A 156 -14.23 9.27 -9.35
N GLN A 157 -13.78 8.36 -10.22
CA GLN A 157 -14.54 7.17 -10.61
C GLN A 157 -14.30 5.96 -9.68
N TRP A 158 -13.23 5.98 -8.89
CA TRP A 158 -12.77 4.81 -8.14
C TRP A 158 -13.77 4.35 -7.08
N GLU A 159 -14.40 5.26 -6.33
CA GLU A 159 -15.37 4.91 -5.28
C GLU A 159 -16.51 4.05 -5.80
N ARG A 160 -17.14 4.46 -6.91
CA ARG A 160 -18.26 3.72 -7.52
C ARG A 160 -17.81 2.36 -8.03
N ALA A 161 -16.63 2.29 -8.65
CA ALA A 161 -16.05 1.04 -9.12
C ALA A 161 -15.72 0.08 -7.97
N ILE A 162 -15.14 0.60 -6.87
CA ILE A 162 -14.86 -0.17 -5.65
C ILE A 162 -16.16 -0.74 -5.09
N HIS A 163 -17.21 0.06 -4.99
CA HIS A 163 -18.51 -0.40 -4.52
C HIS A 163 -19.09 -1.53 -5.40
N ALA A 164 -19.06 -1.38 -6.72
CA ALA A 164 -19.54 -2.42 -7.64
C ALA A 164 -18.70 -3.71 -7.57
N LEU A 165 -17.37 -3.59 -7.48
CA LEU A 165 -16.48 -4.74 -7.27
C LEU A 165 -16.77 -5.44 -5.94
N ARG A 166 -17.03 -4.68 -4.87
CA ARG A 166 -17.39 -5.24 -3.56
C ARG A 166 -18.69 -6.02 -3.60
N ILE A 167 -19.73 -5.51 -4.25
CA ILE A 167 -21.00 -6.23 -4.42
C ILE A 167 -20.74 -7.58 -5.09
N TYR A 168 -20.07 -7.58 -6.24
CA TYR A 168 -19.77 -8.82 -6.97
C TYR A 168 -18.93 -9.80 -6.13
N ILE A 169 -17.89 -9.33 -5.45
CA ILE A 169 -17.04 -10.17 -4.58
C ILE A 169 -17.87 -10.85 -3.48
N LEU A 170 -18.82 -10.13 -2.88
CA LEU A 170 -19.70 -10.65 -1.83
C LEU A 170 -20.71 -11.66 -2.38
N GLU A 171 -21.34 -11.35 -3.51
CA GLU A 171 -22.30 -12.26 -4.18
C GLU A 171 -21.64 -13.58 -4.60
N GLN A 172 -20.37 -13.53 -5.01
CA GLN A 172 -19.58 -14.71 -5.37
C GLN A 172 -18.88 -15.38 -4.18
N ALA A 173 -19.13 -14.92 -2.94
CA ALA A 173 -18.52 -15.43 -1.71
C ALA A 173 -16.98 -15.45 -1.75
N LEU A 174 -16.36 -14.46 -2.41
CA LEU A 174 -14.91 -14.34 -2.52
C LEU A 174 -14.34 -13.58 -1.32
N ALA A 175 -13.28 -14.11 -0.71
CA ALA A 175 -12.55 -13.46 0.38
C ALA A 175 -11.44 -12.55 -0.18
N LEU A 176 -11.83 -11.47 -0.86
CA LEU A 176 -10.93 -10.48 -1.46
C LEU A 176 -11.18 -9.11 -0.84
N ALA A 177 -10.14 -8.34 -0.54
CA ALA A 177 -10.23 -6.88 -0.48
C ALA A 177 -10.15 -6.28 -1.89
N VAL A 178 -10.51 -5.00 -2.05
CA VAL A 178 -10.35 -4.25 -3.30
C VAL A 178 -9.42 -3.07 -3.02
N GLU A 179 -8.41 -2.89 -3.86
CA GLU A 179 -7.47 -1.77 -3.81
C GLU A 179 -7.32 -1.19 -5.22
N ILE A 180 -7.67 0.08 -5.39
CA ILE A 180 -7.29 0.87 -6.58
C ILE A 180 -6.19 1.83 -6.17
N ILE A 181 -5.07 1.80 -6.87
CA ILE A 181 -3.87 2.56 -6.54
C ILE A 181 -3.26 3.18 -7.79
N ASP A 182 -2.68 4.38 -7.67
CA ASP A 182 -1.92 4.98 -8.75
C ASP A 182 -0.75 4.08 -9.15
N ARG A 183 -0.67 3.71 -10.44
CA ARG A 183 0.35 2.79 -10.96
C ARG A 183 1.78 3.21 -10.63
N ARG A 184 2.05 4.52 -10.54
CA ARG A 184 3.40 5.07 -10.32
C ARG A 184 3.93 4.73 -8.93
N ILE A 185 3.04 4.47 -7.98
CA ILE A 185 3.38 4.20 -6.58
C ILE A 185 3.10 2.77 -6.15
N PHE A 186 2.71 1.88 -7.08
CA PHE A 186 2.42 0.49 -6.73
C PHE A 186 3.61 -0.21 -6.04
N LYS A 187 4.84 0.17 -6.46
CA LYS A 187 6.11 -0.27 -5.86
C LYS A 187 6.59 0.60 -4.69
N GLY A 188 5.77 1.51 -4.21
CA GLY A 188 6.10 2.51 -3.20
C GLY A 188 6.22 3.92 -3.77
N LEU A 189 6.08 4.91 -2.89
CA LEU A 189 6.32 6.32 -3.21
C LEU A 189 7.82 6.59 -3.39
N LEU A 190 8.15 7.47 -4.33
CA LEU A 190 9.50 8.03 -4.38
C LEU A 190 9.74 8.77 -3.06
N THR A 191 10.85 8.45 -2.40
CA THR A 191 11.23 9.01 -1.10
C THR A 191 12.65 9.54 -1.22
N LEU A 192 12.82 10.85 -1.10
CA LEU A 192 14.12 11.52 -1.19
C LEU A 192 14.45 12.20 0.15
N PRO A 193 15.71 12.14 0.61
CA PRO A 193 16.11 12.75 1.87
C PRO A 193 15.99 14.28 1.81
N ILE A 194 15.66 14.86 2.97
CA ILE A 194 15.85 16.30 3.21
C ILE A 194 17.27 16.49 3.73
N LEU A 195 18.07 17.23 2.98
CA LEU A 195 19.47 17.50 3.26
C LEU A 195 19.60 18.72 4.17
N SER A 196 20.74 18.83 4.84
CA SER A 196 20.98 19.89 5.83
C SER A 196 20.89 21.30 5.23
N TYR A 197 21.30 21.45 3.98
CA TYR A 197 21.27 22.70 3.22
C TYR A 197 19.92 23.03 2.58
N ASP A 198 18.92 22.15 2.71
CA ASP A 198 17.60 22.43 2.17
C ASP A 198 16.92 23.57 2.95
N PRO A 199 16.37 24.60 2.29
CA PRO A 199 15.75 25.74 2.98
C PRO A 199 14.63 25.32 3.96
N ILE A 200 13.95 24.21 3.69
CA ILE A 200 12.87 23.68 4.54
C ILE A 200 13.39 23.02 5.82
N ASN A 201 14.65 22.57 5.88
CA ASN A 201 15.18 21.83 7.02
C ASN A 201 15.09 22.67 8.31
N SER A 202 15.47 23.94 8.28
CA SER A 202 15.37 24.85 9.43
C SER A 202 13.93 25.03 9.95
N PHE A 203 12.94 24.96 9.06
CA PHE A 203 11.53 24.99 9.43
C PHE A 203 11.12 23.71 10.15
N LEU A 204 11.50 22.55 9.60
CA LEU A 204 11.16 21.24 10.16
C LEU A 204 11.82 21.01 11.52
N GLN A 205 13.09 21.38 11.69
CA GLN A 205 13.78 21.25 12.98
C GLN A 205 13.08 22.08 14.08
N ARG A 206 12.60 23.29 13.75
CA ARG A 206 11.83 24.12 14.69
C ARG A 206 10.48 23.50 15.06
N ARG A 207 9.84 22.77 14.14
CA ARG A 207 8.54 22.10 14.40
C ARG A 207 8.69 20.75 15.07
N LYS A 208 9.84 20.07 14.91
CA LYS A 208 10.10 18.72 15.42
C LYS A 208 9.73 18.55 16.88
N HIS A 209 10.15 19.47 17.76
CA HIS A 209 9.83 19.38 19.18
C HIS A 209 8.32 19.48 19.46
N GLY A 210 7.61 20.36 18.76
CA GLY A 210 6.16 20.49 18.89
C GLY A 210 5.39 19.27 18.38
N ILE A 211 5.92 18.60 17.35
CA ILE A 211 5.38 17.33 16.83
C ILE A 211 5.59 16.22 17.86
N ILE A 212 6.81 16.04 18.37
CA ILE A 212 7.14 15.04 19.39
C ILE A 212 6.26 15.23 20.63
N LYS A 213 6.16 16.46 21.14
CA LYS A 213 5.30 16.75 22.29
C LYS A 213 3.83 16.38 22.07
N ALA A 214 3.31 16.59 20.85
CA ALA A 214 1.95 16.20 20.51
C ALA A 214 1.79 14.68 20.45
N LEU A 215 2.76 13.96 19.86
CA LEU A 215 2.79 12.50 19.83
C LEU A 215 2.85 11.92 21.24
N ASP A 216 3.76 12.39 22.09
CA ASP A 216 3.90 11.90 23.46
C ASP A 216 2.65 12.19 24.33
N ALA A 217 2.04 13.37 24.14
CA ALA A 217 0.82 13.75 24.86
C ALA A 217 -0.42 12.93 24.46
N SER A 218 -0.39 12.25 23.30
CA SER A 218 -1.50 11.41 22.86
C SER A 218 -1.64 10.12 23.68
N GLY A 219 -0.57 9.67 24.33
CA GLY A 219 -0.49 8.37 25.00
C GLY A 219 -0.42 7.18 24.02
N GLU A 220 -0.42 7.43 22.71
CA GLU A 220 -0.35 6.40 21.69
C GLU A 220 1.10 6.00 21.37
N GLU A 221 1.33 4.71 21.12
CA GLU A 221 2.65 4.21 20.78
C GLU A 221 3.06 4.64 19.36
N TRP A 222 4.18 5.33 19.23
CA TRP A 222 4.80 5.70 17.96
C TRP A 222 6.28 5.28 17.95
N THR A 223 6.81 4.99 16.76
CA THR A 223 8.15 4.38 16.60
C THR A 223 9.17 5.30 15.97
N SER A 224 8.75 6.19 15.07
CA SER A 224 9.67 7.05 14.33
C SER A 224 9.01 8.35 13.87
N LEU A 225 9.83 9.40 13.79
CA LEU A 225 9.48 10.69 13.21
C LEU A 225 10.57 11.04 12.20
N GLU A 226 10.22 10.98 10.92
CA GLU A 226 11.15 11.19 9.81
C GLU A 226 10.65 12.32 8.89
N PHE A 227 11.57 12.93 8.14
CA PHE A 227 11.26 14.01 7.21
C PHE A 227 11.85 13.71 5.83
N PHE A 228 10.98 13.67 4.81
CA PHE A 228 11.37 13.33 3.45
C PHE A 228 10.67 14.23 2.43
N TYR A 229 11.17 14.24 1.21
CA TYR A 229 10.35 14.57 0.05
C TYR A 229 9.69 13.29 -0.46
N ARG A 230 8.36 13.28 -0.59
CA ARG A 230 7.59 12.13 -1.08
C ARG A 230 6.60 12.53 -2.16
N GLY A 231 6.43 11.69 -3.16
CA GLY A 231 5.56 11.98 -4.29
C GLY A 231 5.45 10.86 -5.30
N THR A 232 4.58 11.08 -6.29
CA THR A 232 4.29 10.15 -7.38
C THR A 232 5.12 10.42 -8.64
N GLY A 233 5.82 11.56 -8.71
CA GLY A 233 6.67 11.91 -9.84
C GLY A 233 8.13 11.47 -9.67
N PRO A 234 8.92 11.49 -10.77
CA PRO A 234 10.30 11.02 -10.77
C PRO A 234 11.30 12.04 -10.21
N THR A 235 10.91 13.31 -10.09
CA THR A 235 11.80 14.38 -9.63
C THR A 235 11.43 14.87 -8.25
N ARG A 236 12.36 15.60 -7.64
CA ARG A 236 12.15 16.23 -6.34
C ARG A 236 11.09 17.33 -6.37
N GLN A 237 10.96 18.02 -7.49
CA GLN A 237 9.94 19.06 -7.72
C GLN A 237 8.52 18.47 -7.73
N ASP A 238 8.40 17.21 -8.13
CA ASP A 238 7.14 16.47 -8.11
C ASP A 238 6.82 15.86 -6.74
N CYS A 239 7.72 16.04 -5.76
CA CYS A 239 7.59 15.52 -4.41
C CYS A 239 7.30 16.65 -3.42
N LYS A 240 6.38 16.41 -2.50
CA LYS A 240 6.08 17.33 -1.41
C LYS A 240 6.92 16.98 -0.20
N VAL A 241 7.17 17.98 0.64
CA VAL A 241 7.77 17.74 1.96
C VAL A 241 6.75 16.98 2.80
N THR A 242 7.15 15.87 3.39
CA THR A 242 6.27 14.97 4.15
C THR A 242 6.92 14.62 5.47
N VAL A 243 6.17 14.81 6.55
CA VAL A 243 6.47 14.29 7.88
C VAL A 243 5.92 12.88 7.96
N LEU A 244 6.80 11.90 8.14
CA LEU A 244 6.45 10.49 8.18
C LEU A 244 6.44 10.01 9.64
N ILE A 245 5.28 9.57 10.12
CA ILE A 245 5.09 9.06 11.47
C ILE A 245 4.97 7.54 11.41
N GLY A 246 5.97 6.85 11.95
CA GLY A 246 5.93 5.41 12.10
C GLY A 246 5.15 5.00 13.34
N VAL A 247 4.19 4.09 13.18
CA VAL A 247 3.38 3.55 14.29
C VAL A 247 3.18 2.03 14.13
N PRO A 248 3.03 1.27 15.23
CA PRO A 248 2.86 -0.18 15.16
C PRO A 248 1.48 -0.60 14.66
N GLU A 249 0.43 0.18 15.00
CA GLU A 249 -0.96 -0.11 14.66
C GLU A 249 -1.62 1.07 13.90
N PRO A 250 -1.21 1.31 12.65
CA PRO A 250 -1.63 2.51 11.92
C PRO A 250 -3.11 2.50 11.53
N ASN A 251 -3.82 1.39 11.65
CA ASN A 251 -5.26 1.32 11.36
C ASN A 251 -6.15 1.81 12.49
N ARG A 252 -5.61 2.14 13.67
CA ARG A 252 -6.41 2.70 14.76
C ARG A 252 -6.95 4.08 14.40
N ARG A 253 -8.25 4.29 14.63
CA ARG A 253 -8.98 5.53 14.30
C ARG A 253 -8.32 6.78 14.88
N VAL A 254 -7.75 6.69 16.08
CA VAL A 254 -7.04 7.79 16.76
C VAL A 254 -5.97 8.43 15.88
N TRP A 255 -5.23 7.65 15.08
CA TRP A 255 -4.18 8.17 14.22
C TRP A 255 -4.72 9.07 13.11
N TRP A 256 -5.88 8.72 12.54
CA TRP A 256 -6.45 9.41 11.39
C TRP A 256 -7.42 10.52 11.78
N GLU A 257 -8.22 10.29 12.83
CA GLU A 257 -9.30 11.20 13.22
C GLU A 257 -8.85 12.24 14.26
N VAL A 258 -7.83 11.93 15.07
CA VAL A 258 -7.37 12.82 16.15
C VAL A 258 -5.97 13.33 15.86
N MET A 259 -5.01 12.42 15.68
CA MET A 259 -3.60 12.81 15.59
C MET A 259 -3.27 13.47 14.26
N LEU A 260 -3.74 12.94 13.13
CA LEU A 260 -3.41 13.50 11.82
C LEU A 260 -3.80 14.99 11.70
N PRO A 261 -5.02 15.44 12.09
CA PRO A 261 -5.36 16.87 12.11
C PRO A 261 -4.44 17.72 12.99
N ILE A 262 -4.14 17.26 14.21
CA ILE A 262 -3.25 17.97 15.15
C ILE A 262 -1.85 18.13 14.54
N LEU A 263 -1.32 17.08 13.94
CA LEU A 263 0.00 17.09 13.31
C LEU A 263 0.03 18.00 12.07
N MET A 264 -1.03 17.97 11.26
CA MET A 264 -1.20 18.88 10.12
C MET A 264 -1.18 20.35 10.55
N GLU A 265 -1.81 20.68 11.68
CA GLU A 265 -1.75 22.02 12.28
C GLU A 265 -0.32 22.37 12.70
N LYS A 266 0.42 21.44 13.33
CA LYS A 266 1.82 21.68 13.77
C LYS A 266 2.78 21.93 12.60
N VAL A 267 2.55 21.30 11.45
CA VAL A 267 3.37 21.54 10.24
C VAL A 267 2.94 22.77 9.45
N GLY A 268 1.83 23.42 9.84
CA GLY A 268 1.40 24.72 9.31
C GLY A 268 1.19 24.73 7.79
N GLY A 269 0.73 23.62 7.21
CA GLY A 269 0.45 23.48 5.77
C GLY A 269 1.67 23.50 4.85
N ARG A 270 2.90 23.58 5.38
CA ARG A 270 4.13 23.58 4.58
C ARG A 270 4.68 22.19 4.27
N ALA A 271 4.14 21.17 4.95
CA ALA A 271 4.46 19.77 4.74
C ALA A 271 3.16 18.96 4.84
N GLU A 272 3.12 17.82 4.16
CA GLU A 272 2.13 16.79 4.40
C GLU A 272 2.54 15.96 5.62
N VAL A 273 1.58 15.23 6.20
CA VAL A 273 1.82 14.26 7.27
C VAL A 273 1.28 12.92 6.79
N GLU A 274 2.12 11.89 6.84
CA GLU A 274 1.75 10.52 6.51
C GLU A 274 1.94 9.63 7.73
N ILE A 275 0.92 8.85 8.06
CA ILE A 275 1.02 7.75 9.02
C ILE A 275 1.46 6.51 8.26
N CYS A 276 2.49 5.82 8.74
CA CYS A 276 2.97 4.59 8.12
C CYS A 276 3.14 3.47 9.13
N TRP A 277 3.03 2.25 8.63
CA TRP A 277 3.36 1.08 9.44
C TRP A 277 4.87 1.02 9.67
N ARG A 278 5.27 0.94 10.94
CA ARG A 278 6.66 0.67 11.35
C ARG A 278 6.63 -0.22 12.57
N ARG A 279 7.44 -1.28 12.54
CA ARG A 279 7.62 -2.13 13.70
C ARG A 279 8.39 -1.37 14.78
N ALA A 280 7.90 -1.42 16.02
CA ALA A 280 8.68 -1.00 17.17
C ALA A 280 9.90 -1.92 17.31
N VAL A 281 11.10 -1.38 17.05
CA VAL A 281 12.34 -2.06 17.41
C VAL A 281 12.62 -1.66 18.86
N LYS A 282 12.24 -2.50 19.80
CA LYS A 282 12.71 -2.38 21.19
C LYS A 282 14.20 -2.73 21.15
N PHE A 283 15.05 -1.72 21.30
CA PHE A 283 16.48 -1.91 21.56
C PHE A 283 16.69 -2.21 23.03
#